data_AF-A0A937H9X7-F1
#
_entry.id   AF-A0A937H9X7-F1
#
_cell.length_a   1.000
_cell.length_b   1.000
_cell.length_c   1.000
_cell.angle_alpha   90.00
_cell.angle_beta   90.00
_cell.angle_gamma   90.00
#
_symmetry.space_group_name_H-M   'P 1'
#
loop_
_entity.id
_entity.type
_entity.pdbx_description
1 polymer ?
#
loop_
_entity_poly.entity_id
_entity_poly.type
_entity_poly.pdbx_seq_one_letter_code
_entity_poly.pdbx_strand_id
1 'polypeptide(L)'
;QAIRDAKAALSESETSVIDIPELDLEIPLDRVAFESLLAELREEIGRLIDDILTVAGISADEVSLVIRTGGSSLIASIKAHLEARFPGKVIAHDPFTSVAAGLAIASYYGADGEGVVRLNR
;
A
#
# COMPACT_ATOMS: atom_id res chain seq x y z
N GLN A 1 -28.46 -24.21 7.96
CA GLN A 1 -28.82 -25.62 8.05
C GLN A 1 -27.57 -26.49 7.90
N ALA A 2 -26.80 -26.33 6.81
CA ALA A 2 -25.51 -27.01 6.56
C ALA A 2 -24.53 -27.04 7.75
N ILE A 3 -24.34 -25.95 8.50
CA ILE A 3 -23.46 -25.93 9.69
C ILE A 3 -24.01 -26.81 10.84
N ARG A 4 -25.33 -26.84 11.07
CA ARG A 4 -25.95 -27.69 12.11
C ARG A 4 -26.02 -29.15 11.68
N ASP A 5 -26.28 -29.40 10.41
CA ASP A 5 -26.29 -30.75 9.84
C ASP A 5 -24.90 -31.35 9.84
N ALA A 6 -23.87 -30.57 9.50
CA ALA A 6 -22.49 -31.00 9.65
C ALA A 6 -22.12 -31.23 11.11
N LYS A 7 -22.56 -30.37 12.03
CA LYS A 7 -22.34 -30.57 13.46
C LYS A 7 -23.02 -31.86 13.98
N ALA A 8 -24.22 -32.18 13.49
CA ALA A 8 -24.93 -33.43 13.83
C ALA A 8 -24.25 -34.65 13.21
N ALA A 9 -23.85 -34.57 11.93
CA ALA A 9 -23.10 -35.62 11.24
C ALA A 9 -21.75 -35.91 11.93
N LEU A 10 -21.09 -34.87 12.45
CA LEU A 10 -19.87 -34.99 13.24
C LEU A 10 -20.08 -35.64 14.63
N SER A 11 -21.32 -35.87 15.04
CA SER A 11 -21.61 -36.66 16.25
C SER A 11 -21.55 -38.17 15.99
N GLU A 12 -21.59 -38.60 14.72
CA GLU A 12 -21.58 -40.01 14.32
C GLU A 12 -20.45 -40.34 13.33
N SER A 13 -19.72 -39.34 12.85
CA SER A 13 -18.62 -39.48 11.89
C SER A 13 -17.48 -38.54 12.27
N GLU A 14 -16.24 -38.91 11.98
CA GLU A 14 -15.07 -38.07 12.28
C GLU A 14 -14.99 -36.83 11.40
N THR A 15 -15.66 -36.83 10.24
CA THR A 15 -15.64 -35.72 9.28
C THR A 15 -17.03 -35.45 8.68
N SER A 16 -17.25 -34.21 8.24
CA SER A 16 -18.44 -33.77 7.52
C SER A 16 -18.08 -32.59 6.61
N VAL A 17 -18.84 -32.42 5.52
CA VAL A 17 -18.66 -31.33 4.55
C VAL A 17 -19.81 -30.36 4.70
N ILE A 18 -19.47 -29.08 4.87
CA ILE A 18 -20.41 -27.97 4.85
C ILE A 18 -20.33 -27.34 3.47
N ASP A 19 -21.24 -27.74 2.60
CA ASP A 19 -21.40 -27.11 1.29
C ASP A 19 -22.52 -26.07 1.37
N ILE A 20 -22.22 -24.83 0.99
CA ILE A 20 -23.16 -23.71 0.97
C ILE A 20 -23.07 -23.05 -0.41
N PRO A 21 -23.79 -23.59 -1.41
CA PRO A 21 -23.78 -23.07 -2.78
C PRO A 21 -24.25 -21.62 -2.88
N GLU A 22 -25.08 -21.17 -1.93
CA GLU A 22 -25.62 -19.81 -1.86
C GLU A 22 -24.69 -18.81 -1.15
N LEU A 23 -23.45 -19.16 -0.82
CA LEU A 23 -22.50 -18.19 -0.27
C LEU A 23 -21.95 -17.26 -1.37
N ASP A 24 -22.88 -16.57 -2.04
CA ASP A 24 -22.69 -15.33 -2.80
C ASP A 24 -22.51 -14.20 -1.77
N LEU A 25 -21.27 -14.08 -1.28
CA LEU A 25 -20.96 -13.35 -0.06
C LEU A 25 -20.77 -11.85 -0.35
N GLU A 26 -21.85 -11.08 -0.26
CA GLU A 26 -21.78 -9.62 -0.23
C GLU A 26 -21.51 -9.13 1.21
N ILE A 27 -20.25 -8.83 1.52
CA ILE A 27 -19.88 -8.20 2.79
C ILE A 27 -19.85 -6.68 2.59
N PRO A 28 -20.76 -5.91 3.22
CA PRO A 28 -20.64 -4.46 3.22
C PRO A 28 -19.38 -4.08 3.99
N LEU A 29 -18.39 -3.56 3.27
CA LEU A 29 -17.16 -3.02 3.84
C LEU A 29 -17.19 -1.51 3.66
N ASP A 30 -17.41 -0.79 4.75
CA ASP A 30 -17.26 0.65 4.74
C ASP A 30 -15.78 1.06 4.79
N ARG A 31 -15.52 2.32 4.47
CA ARG A 31 -14.17 2.88 4.47
C ARG A 31 -13.51 2.82 5.85
N VAL A 32 -14.25 3.00 6.94
CA VAL A 32 -13.68 2.98 8.29
C VAL A 32 -13.17 1.58 8.61
N ALA A 33 -13.98 0.55 8.35
CA ALA A 33 -13.59 -0.84 8.52
C ALA A 33 -12.38 -1.20 7.65
N PHE A 34 -12.37 -0.81 6.37
CA PHE A 34 -11.21 -0.99 5.50
C PHE A 34 -9.96 -0.29 6.04
N GLU A 35 -10.08 0.95 6.50
CA GLU A 35 -8.96 1.69 7.08
C GLU A 35 -8.51 1.10 8.42
N SER A 36 -9.39 0.51 9.22
CA SER A 36 -9.01 -0.22 10.43
C SER A 36 -8.15 -1.44 10.11
N LEU A 37 -8.46 -2.17 9.03
CA LEU A 37 -7.63 -3.30 8.57
C LEU A 37 -6.22 -2.86 8.13
N LEU A 38 -6.05 -1.61 7.73
CA LEU A 38 -4.76 -1.04 7.31
C LEU A 38 -4.00 -0.32 8.44
N ALA A 39 -4.50 -0.34 9.68
CA ALA A 39 -3.92 0.45 10.77
C ALA A 39 -2.46 0.08 11.06
N GLU A 40 -2.18 -1.21 11.24
CA GLU A 40 -0.82 -1.70 11.52
C GLU A 40 0.16 -1.37 10.38
N LEU A 41 -0.28 -1.55 9.13
CA LEU A 41 0.52 -1.19 7.95
C LEU A 41 0.83 0.31 7.91
N ARG A 42 -0.13 1.18 8.28
CA ARG A 42 0.13 2.63 8.35
C ARG A 42 1.16 2.98 9.41
N GLU A 43 1.10 2.34 10.57
CA GLU A 43 2.07 2.55 11.64
C GLU A 43 3.47 2.10 11.23
N GLU A 44 3.57 0.96 10.52
CA GLU A 44 4.82 0.49 9.95
C GLU A 44 5.40 1.46 8.92
N ILE A 45 4.59 1.96 7.99
CA ILE A 45 5.00 2.99 7.03
C ILE A 45 5.54 4.22 7.76
N GLY A 46 4.85 4.69 8.81
CA GLY A 46 5.29 5.81 9.62
C GLY A 46 6.67 5.60 10.25
N ARG A 47 6.90 4.41 10.85
CA ARG A 47 8.19 4.04 11.44
C ARG A 47 9.31 4.01 10.40
N LEU A 48 9.06 3.38 9.24
CA LEU A 48 10.05 3.31 8.15
C LEU A 48 10.45 4.70 7.65
N ILE A 49 9.50 5.62 7.56
CA ILE A 49 9.79 7.02 7.20
C ILE A 49 10.72 7.66 8.23
N ASP A 50 10.42 7.50 9.53
CA ASP A 50 11.23 8.06 10.60
C ASP A 50 12.64 7.48 10.64
N ASP A 51 12.77 6.18 10.42
CA ASP A 51 14.05 5.49 10.35
C ASP A 51 14.90 6.04 9.19
N ILE A 52 14.30 6.23 8.00
CA ILE A 52 15.00 6.77 6.83
C ILE A 52 15.43 8.22 7.06
N LEU A 53 14.56 9.06 7.63
CA LEU A 53 14.91 10.44 7.97
C LEU A 53 16.07 10.50 8.98
N THR A 54 16.03 9.62 9.98
CA THR A 54 17.09 9.48 10.98
C THR A 54 18.41 9.08 10.34
N VAL A 55 18.41 8.07 9.46
CA VAL A 55 19.59 7.61 8.72
C VAL A 55 20.15 8.70 7.81
N ALA A 56 19.27 9.47 7.17
CA ALA A 56 19.64 10.60 6.31
C ALA A 56 20.11 11.84 7.10
N GLY A 57 19.86 11.89 8.41
CA GLY A 57 20.22 13.02 9.26
C GLY A 57 19.44 14.30 8.95
N ILE A 58 18.24 14.18 8.37
CA ILE A 58 17.37 15.31 8.01
C ILE A 58 16.02 15.22 8.70
N SER A 59 15.40 16.37 8.88
CA SER A 59 14.02 16.50 9.33
C SER A 59 13.03 16.36 8.17
N ALA A 60 11.76 16.09 8.48
CA ALA A 60 10.70 16.04 7.47
C ALA A 60 10.50 17.37 6.71
N ASP A 61 10.85 18.49 7.33
CA ASP A 61 10.74 19.83 6.73
C ASP A 61 11.76 20.06 5.61
N GLU A 62 12.91 19.38 5.69
CA GLU A 62 13.97 19.43 4.68
C GLU A 62 13.64 18.60 3.42
N VAL A 63 12.69 17.67 3.52
CA VAL A 63 12.18 16.95 2.35
C VAL A 63 11.44 17.93 1.45
N SER A 64 11.91 18.08 0.22
CA SER A 64 11.32 19.02 -0.75
C SER A 64 10.12 18.44 -1.48
N LEU A 65 10.07 17.11 -1.66
CA LEU A 65 9.06 16.43 -2.47
C LEU A 65 8.90 14.97 -2.05
N VAL A 66 7.66 14.49 -2.01
CA VAL A 66 7.30 13.10 -1.78
C VAL A 66 6.55 12.57 -3.00
N ILE A 67 7.17 11.60 -3.69
CA ILE A 67 6.60 11.00 -4.89
C ILE A 67 5.97 9.66 -4.55
N ARG A 68 4.66 9.53 -4.79
CA ARG A 68 3.92 8.28 -4.64
C ARG A 68 3.91 7.50 -5.96
N THR A 69 4.22 6.20 -5.88
CA THR A 69 4.24 5.27 -7.02
C THR A 69 3.54 3.95 -6.65
N GLY A 70 3.05 3.23 -7.66
CA GLY A 70 2.31 1.98 -7.47
C GLY A 70 0.85 2.17 -7.01
N GLY A 71 -0.01 1.18 -7.30
CA GLY A 71 -1.45 1.26 -7.07
C GLY A 71 -1.86 1.45 -5.61
N SER A 72 -1.18 0.79 -4.67
CA SER A 72 -1.49 0.89 -3.23
C SER A 72 -1.24 2.29 -2.65
N SER A 73 -0.39 3.10 -3.29
CA SER A 73 -0.15 4.50 -2.89
C SER A 73 -1.34 5.44 -3.18
N LEU A 74 -2.33 4.96 -3.94
CA LEU A 74 -3.58 5.66 -4.23
C LEU A 74 -4.61 5.55 -3.09
N ILE A 75 -4.40 4.63 -2.14
CA ILE A 75 -5.30 4.47 -0.99
C ILE A 75 -5.39 5.80 -0.23
N ALA A 76 -6.63 6.27 0.01
CA ALA A 76 -6.90 7.58 0.58
C ALA A 76 -6.21 7.78 1.94
N SER A 77 -6.25 6.77 2.82
CA SER A 77 -5.60 6.82 4.13
C SER A 77 -4.07 6.91 4.05
N ILE A 78 -3.45 6.31 3.02
CA ILE A 78 -2.00 6.39 2.80
C ILE A 78 -1.62 7.79 2.32
N LYS A 79 -2.37 8.34 1.36
CA LYS A 79 -2.19 9.72 0.91
C LYS A 79 -2.32 10.70 2.08
N ALA A 80 -3.36 10.57 2.89
CA ALA A 80 -3.60 11.44 4.04
C ALA A 80 -2.49 11.33 5.09
N HIS A 81 -2.00 10.11 5.36
CA HIS A 81 -0.88 9.89 6.27
C HIS A 81 0.40 10.62 5.82
N LEU A 82 0.74 10.51 4.52
CA LEU A 82 1.88 11.21 3.96
C LEU A 82 1.70 12.73 3.92
N GLU A 83 0.50 13.22 3.58
CA GLU A 83 0.19 14.66 3.54
C GLU A 83 0.29 15.31 4.92
N ALA A 84 -0.15 14.60 5.96
CA ALA A 84 -0.03 15.07 7.34
C ALA A 84 1.44 15.21 7.78
N ARG A 85 2.33 14.36 7.24
CA ARG A 85 3.76 14.34 7.58
C ARG A 85 4.60 15.27 6.70
N PHE A 86 4.17 15.48 5.45
CA PHE A 86 4.83 16.32 4.46
C PHE A 86 3.83 17.29 3.79
N PRO A 87 3.31 18.29 4.51
CA PRO A 87 2.24 19.14 4.01
C PRO A 87 2.63 19.88 2.74
N GLY A 88 1.81 19.78 1.70
CA GLY A 88 2.01 20.44 0.41
C GLY A 88 3.11 19.84 -0.46
N LYS A 89 3.71 18.72 -0.05
CA LYS A 89 4.87 18.10 -0.71
C LYS A 89 4.55 16.76 -1.37
N VAL A 90 3.33 16.24 -1.22
CA VAL A 90 2.98 14.89 -1.70
C VAL A 90 2.34 14.93 -3.08
N ILE A 91 3.05 14.39 -4.08
CA ILE A 91 2.57 14.31 -5.46
C ILE A 91 2.28 12.86 -5.87
N ALA A 92 1.29 12.69 -6.73
CA ALA A 92 1.12 11.44 -7.48
C ALA A 92 1.94 11.55 -8.77
N HIS A 93 2.86 10.61 -9.00
CA HIS A 93 3.31 10.35 -10.37
C HIS A 93 2.36 9.34 -11.01
N ASP A 94 2.35 9.21 -12.34
CA ASP A 94 1.66 8.09 -13.01
C ASP A 94 2.09 6.77 -12.32
N PRO A 95 1.21 6.14 -11.52
CA PRO A 95 1.60 5.07 -10.61
C PRO A 95 2.00 3.80 -11.35
N PHE A 96 1.66 3.72 -12.64
CA PHE A 96 1.77 2.51 -13.44
C PHE A 96 2.91 2.58 -14.47
N THR A 97 3.36 3.78 -14.85
CA THR A 97 4.40 3.93 -15.88
C THR A 97 5.71 4.53 -15.38
N SER A 98 5.71 5.18 -14.20
CA SER A 98 6.87 5.93 -13.70
C SER A 98 8.13 5.08 -13.51
N VAL A 99 7.97 3.87 -12.97
CA VAL A 99 9.08 2.94 -12.71
C VAL A 99 9.66 2.41 -14.03
N ALA A 100 8.80 1.99 -14.96
CA ALA A 100 9.22 1.48 -16.26
C ALA A 100 9.93 2.57 -17.09
N ALA A 101 9.43 3.80 -17.07
CA ALA A 101 10.06 4.95 -17.72
C ALA A 101 11.43 5.25 -17.11
N GLY A 102 11.55 5.25 -15.78
CA GLY A 102 12.83 5.46 -15.09
C GLY A 102 13.89 4.41 -15.44
N LEU A 103 13.50 3.13 -15.50
CA LEU A 103 14.40 2.05 -15.89
C LEU A 103 14.85 2.17 -17.36
N ALA A 104 13.95 2.52 -18.27
CA ALA A 104 14.28 2.71 -19.68
C ALA A 104 15.27 3.87 -19.87
N ILE A 105 15.07 4.98 -19.15
CA ILE A 105 16.00 6.13 -19.13
C ILE A 105 17.37 5.69 -18.60
N ALA A 106 17.43 5.02 -17.45
CA ALA A 106 18.68 4.56 -16.87
C ALA A 106 19.42 3.58 -17.80
N SER A 107 18.69 2.69 -18.47
CA SER A 107 19.26 1.78 -19.47
C SER A 107 19.79 2.50 -20.71
N TYR A 108 19.14 3.59 -21.13
CA TYR A 108 19.53 4.37 -22.29
C TYR A 108 20.80 5.19 -22.04
N TYR A 109 20.92 5.81 -20.87
CA TYR A 109 22.07 6.66 -20.54
C TYR A 109 23.29 5.88 -19.99
N GLY A 110 23.16 4.57 -19.79
CA GLY A 110 24.14 3.76 -19.08
C GLY A 110 24.00 3.95 -17.56
N ALA A 111 24.11 2.85 -16.80
CA ALA A 111 24.00 2.88 -15.35
C ALA A 111 25.19 3.58 -14.64
N ASP A 112 26.16 4.08 -15.42
CA ASP A 112 27.28 4.87 -14.95
C ASP A 112 26.86 6.34 -14.93
N GLY A 113 26.68 6.91 -13.74
CA GLY A 113 25.95 8.16 -13.49
C GLY A 113 26.57 9.47 -14.02
N GLU A 114 27.00 9.53 -15.27
CA GLU A 114 27.44 10.76 -15.95
C GLU A 114 26.29 11.49 -16.68
N GLY A 115 25.15 10.83 -16.89
CA GLY A 115 23.97 11.41 -17.53
C GLY A 115 23.00 12.08 -16.56
N VAL A 116 23.44 13.03 -15.73
CA VAL A 116 22.52 13.80 -14.87
C VAL A 116 21.57 14.62 -15.75
N VAL A 117 20.35 14.11 -15.93
CA VAL A 117 19.23 14.87 -16.49
C VAL A 117 18.96 16.04 -15.54
N ARG A 118 19.47 17.22 -15.90
CA ARG A 118 19.06 18.48 -15.28
C ARG A 118 17.60 18.73 -15.64
N LEU A 119 16.67 18.29 -14.80
CA LEU A 119 15.30 18.78 -14.85
C LEU A 119 15.36 20.25 -14.42
N ASN A 120 15.17 21.15 -15.40
CA ASN A 120 15.21 22.58 -15.20
C ASN A 120 14.09 23.04 -14.25
N ARG A 121 14.43 24.10 -13.50
CA ARG A 121 13.66 24.82 -12.48
C ARG A 121 12.22 25.14 -12.85
#